data_AF-A0A7C5LX61-F1
#
_entry.id   AF-A0A7C5LX61-F1
#
_cell.length_a   1.000
_cell.length_b   1.000
_cell.length_c   1.000
_cell.angle_alpha   90.00
_cell.angle_beta   90.00
_cell.angle_gamma   90.00
#
_symmetry.space_group_name_H-M   'P 1'
#
loop_
_entity.id
_entity.type
_entity.pdbx_description
1 polymer ?
#
loop_
_entity_poly.entity_id
_entity_poly.type
_entity_poly.pdbx_seq_one_letter_code
_entity_poly.pdbx_strand_id
1 'polypeptide(L)'
;MLAIYGPLQLVLNVIFFIMVVHIIMSWLINFQVLNLRQPMVAQLWTGLNRLLEPVYRPIRKVLPDTHPLDLAPLVAFIIIISLRDYILPVLFGFR
;
A
#
# COMPACT_ATOMS: atom_id res chain seq x y z
N MET A 1 13.10 8.82 22.77
CA MET A 1 13.17 8.23 21.42
C MET A 1 11.97 7.31 21.14
N LEU A 2 11.64 6.36 22.02
CA LEU A 2 10.50 5.44 21.86
C LEU A 2 9.12 6.12 21.68
N ALA A 3 8.88 7.25 22.34
CA ALA A 3 7.60 7.97 22.26
C ALA A 3 7.24 8.49 20.85
N ILE A 4 8.25 8.76 20.00
CA ILE A 4 8.03 9.19 18.60
C ILE A 4 8.10 7.98 17.67
N TYR A 5 9.06 7.09 17.91
CA TYR A 5 9.26 5.88 17.11
C TYR A 5 8.02 4.98 17.10
N GLY A 6 7.41 4.72 18.25
CA GLY A 6 6.26 3.81 18.37
C GLY A 6 5.05 4.22 17.53
N PRO A 7 4.53 5.46 17.67
CA PRO A 7 3.42 5.94 16.85
C PRO A 7 3.74 5.94 15.35
N LEU A 8 4.97 6.31 14.96
CA LEU A 8 5.35 6.32 13.55
C LEU A 8 5.39 4.90 12.96
N GLN A 9 5.97 3.96 13.72
CA GLN A 9 6.00 2.55 13.34
C GLN A 9 4.58 1.96 13.26
N LEU A 10 3.69 2.35 14.17
CA LEU A 10 2.27 1.96 14.13
C LEU A 10 1.60 2.45 12.84
N VAL A 11 1.79 3.72 12.48
CA VAL A 11 1.21 4.26 11.24
C VAL A 11 1.75 3.52 10.02
N LEU A 12 3.06 3.27 9.94
CA LEU A 12 3.65 2.50 8.85
C LEU A 12 3.11 1.06 8.80
N ASN A 13 2.92 0.40 9.96
CA ASN A 13 2.29 -0.92 10.04
C ASN A 13 0.85 -0.92 9.49
N VAL A 14 0.06 0.10 9.84
CA VAL A 14 -1.31 0.23 9.36
C VAL A 14 -1.34 0.43 7.84
N ILE A 15 -0.51 1.33 7.31
CA ILE A 15 -0.45 1.55 5.86
C ILE A 15 0.02 0.28 5.15
N PHE A 16 1.07 -0.38 5.67
CA PHE A 16 1.54 -1.66 5.17
C PHE A 16 0.40 -2.69 5.08
N PHE A 17 -0.38 -2.86 6.15
CA PHE A 17 -1.50 -3.78 6.18
C PHE A 17 -2.58 -3.43 5.13
N ILE A 18 -2.96 -2.15 5.02
CA ILE A 18 -3.93 -1.70 4.01
C ILE A 18 -3.43 -2.01 2.59
N MET A 19 -2.14 -1.83 2.34
CA MET A 19 -1.53 -2.15 1.05
C MET A 19 -1.50 -3.66 0.77
N VAL A 20 -1.21 -4.50 1.77
CA VAL A 20 -1.33 -5.96 1.64
C VAL A 20 -2.75 -6.33 1.23
N VAL A 21 -3.76 -5.81 1.93
CA VAL A 21 -5.18 -6.06 1.61
C VAL A 21 -5.50 -5.62 0.18
N HIS A 22 -5.02 -4.46 -0.24
CA HIS A 22 -5.23 -3.95 -1.60
C HIS A 22 -4.60 -4.85 -2.67
N ILE A 23 -3.36 -5.31 -2.48
CA ILE A 23 -2.66 -6.21 -3.41
C ILE A 23 -3.40 -7.56 -3.50
N ILE A 24 -3.80 -8.13 -2.35
CA ILE A 24 -4.58 -9.37 -2.32
C ILE A 24 -5.91 -9.19 -3.04
N MET A 25 -6.66 -8.12 -2.75
CA MET A 25 -7.91 -7.80 -3.44
C MET A 25 -7.71 -7.67 -4.96
N SER A 26 -6.64 -7.01 -5.39
CA SER A 26 -6.28 -6.86 -6.80
C SER A 26 -6.10 -8.22 -7.48
N TRP A 27 -5.35 -9.14 -6.86
CA TRP A 27 -5.21 -10.51 -7.36
C TRP A 27 -6.52 -11.28 -7.37
N LEU A 28 -7.29 -11.22 -6.29
CA LEU A 28 -8.58 -11.91 -6.22
C LEU A 28 -9.55 -11.43 -7.31
N ILE A 29 -9.56 -10.14 -7.62
CA ILE A 29 -10.37 -9.58 -8.71
C ILE A 29 -9.82 -10.02 -10.07
N ASN A 30 -8.50 -9.95 -10.27
CA ASN A 30 -7.86 -10.32 -11.53
C ASN A 30 -8.10 -11.80 -11.89
N PHE A 31 -7.92 -12.70 -10.91
CA PHE A 31 -8.21 -14.13 -11.02
C PHE A 31 -9.70 -14.47 -11.00
N GLN A 32 -10.60 -13.48 -11.08
CA GLN A 32 -12.06 -13.66 -11.09
C GLN A 32 -12.61 -14.40 -9.86
N VAL A 33 -11.87 -14.42 -8.74
CA VAL A 33 -12.33 -14.96 -7.46
C VAL A 33 -13.33 -14.01 -6.81
N LEU A 34 -13.09 -12.71 -6.91
CA LEU A 34 -14.00 -11.65 -6.46
C LEU A 34 -14.57 -10.90 -7.65
N ASN A 35 -15.88 -10.65 -7.62
CA ASN A 35 -16.58 -9.99 -8.71
C ASN A 35 -16.97 -8.56 -8.34
N LEU A 36 -16.43 -7.59 -9.08
CA LEU A 36 -16.75 -6.17 -8.92
C LEU A 36 -18.22 -5.81 -9.25
N ARG A 37 -19.00 -6.71 -9.84
CA ARG A 37 -20.45 -6.52 -9.99
C ARG A 37 -21.21 -6.60 -8.67
N GLN A 38 -20.62 -7.20 -7.64
CA GLN A 38 -21.21 -7.27 -6.31
C GLN A 38 -21.00 -5.92 -5.58
N PRO A 39 -22.06 -5.23 -5.13
CA PRO A 39 -21.96 -3.89 -4.55
C PRO A 39 -20.97 -3.80 -3.38
N MET A 40 -20.93 -4.82 -2.52
CA MET A 40 -20.02 -4.87 -1.37
C MET A 40 -18.54 -4.92 -1.80
N VAL A 41 -18.19 -5.78 -2.76
CA VAL A 41 -16.82 -5.90 -3.29
C VAL A 41 -16.41 -4.60 -3.99
N ALA A 42 -17.30 -4.02 -4.80
CA ALA A 42 -17.06 -2.76 -5.48
C ALA A 42 -16.82 -1.60 -4.50
N GLN A 43 -17.62 -1.51 -3.43
CA GLN A 43 -17.48 -0.48 -2.40
C GLN A 43 -16.15 -0.62 -1.64
N LEU A 44 -15.78 -1.84 -1.23
CA LEU A 44 -14.50 -2.11 -0.59
C LEU A 44 -13.33 -1.78 -1.51
N TRP A 45 -13.38 -2.23 -2.77
CA TRP A 45 -12.36 -1.94 -3.77
C TRP A 45 -12.20 -0.44 -4.02
N THR A 46 -13.31 0.28 -4.18
CA THR A 46 -13.30 1.73 -4.41
C THR A 46 -12.82 2.48 -3.16
N GLY A 47 -13.22 2.03 -1.97
CA GLY A 47 -12.76 2.60 -0.70
C GLY A 47 -11.25 2.44 -0.52
N LEU A 48 -10.72 1.23 -0.74
CA LEU A 48 -9.28 0.95 -0.68
C LEU A 48 -8.51 1.80 -1.69
N ASN A 49 -8.98 1.87 -2.95
CA ASN A 49 -8.34 2.70 -3.96
C ASN A 49 -8.30 4.16 -3.56
N ARG A 50 -9.43 4.73 -3.10
CA ARG A 50 -9.49 6.15 -2.68
C ARG A 50 -8.55 6.46 -1.51
N LEU A 51 -8.40 5.53 -0.57
CA LEU A 51 -7.47 5.69 0.55
C LEU A 51 -6.01 5.66 0.09
N LEU A 52 -5.68 4.84 -0.91
CA LEU A 52 -4.31 4.64 -1.38
C LEU A 52 -3.93 5.58 -2.53
N GLU A 53 -4.89 6.16 -3.24
CA GLU A 53 -4.69 7.08 -4.34
C GLU A 53 -3.78 8.28 -4.04
N PRO A 54 -3.85 8.97 -2.88
CA PRO A 54 -2.88 10.02 -2.57
C PRO A 54 -1.43 9.53 -2.53
N VAL A 55 -1.20 8.25 -2.21
CA VAL A 55 0.13 7.61 -2.20
C VAL A 55 0.49 7.09 -3.59
N TYR A 56 -0.44 6.45 -4.29
CA TYR A 56 -0.17 5.81 -5.59
C TYR A 56 -0.10 6.80 -6.75
N ARG A 57 -0.89 7.88 -6.72
CA ARG A 57 -0.89 8.90 -7.78
C ARG A 57 0.47 9.53 -8.05
N PRO A 58 1.25 9.99 -7.04
CA PRO A 58 2.59 10.51 -7.31
C PRO A 58 3.53 9.42 -7.85
N ILE A 59 3.41 8.18 -7.38
CA ILE A 59 4.24 7.06 -7.83
C ILE A 59 3.95 6.75 -9.31
N ARG A 60 2.67 6.69 -9.71
CA ARG A 60 2.27 6.49 -11.11
C ARG A 60 2.78 7.58 -12.06
N LYS A 61 2.98 8.82 -11.59
CA LYS A 61 3.55 9.90 -12.42
C LYS A 61 5.04 9.72 -12.71
N VAL A 62 5.75 9.00 -11.84
CA VAL A 62 7.19 8.72 -11.98
C VAL A 62 7.41 7.43 -12.76
N LEU A 63 6.49 6.47 -12.62
CA LEU A 63 6.56 5.23 -13.37
C LEU A 63 6.21 5.45 -14.85
N PRO A 64 6.90 4.76 -15.77
CA PRO A 64 6.48 4.71 -17.16
C PRO A 64 5.10 4.04 -17.26
N ASP A 65 4.37 4.33 -18.34
CA ASP A 65 3.01 3.83 -18.57
C ASP A 65 2.97 2.30 -18.60
N THR A 66 2.62 1.72 -17.46
CA THR A 66 2.54 0.28 -17.22
C THR A 66 1.13 -0.20 -17.56
N HIS A 67 0.80 -0.24 -18.86
CA HIS A 67 -0.39 -0.96 -19.32
C HIS A 67 -0.17 -2.48 -19.18
N PRO A 68 -1.19 -3.32 -18.96
CA PRO A 68 -2.44 -3.17 -18.22
C PRO A 68 -2.29 -3.39 -16.69
N LEU A 69 -1.05 -3.57 -16.21
CA LEU A 69 -0.74 -3.90 -14.82
C LEU A 69 -0.24 -2.65 -14.08
N ASP A 70 -1.03 -2.13 -13.16
CA ASP A 70 -0.60 -1.03 -12.29
C ASP A 70 0.50 -1.51 -11.34
N LEU A 71 1.74 -1.06 -11.58
CA LEU A 71 2.90 -1.38 -10.74
C LEU A 71 3.04 -0.44 -9.54
N ALA A 72 2.26 0.63 -9.45
CA ALA A 72 2.38 1.59 -8.36
C ALA A 72 2.17 0.98 -6.96
N PRO A 73 1.22 0.05 -6.73
CA PRO A 73 1.08 -0.63 -5.44
C PRO A 73 2.34 -1.36 -5.01
N LEU A 74 3.03 -2.03 -5.95
CA LEU A 74 4.26 -2.77 -5.67
C LEU A 74 5.42 -1.84 -5.30
N VAL A 75 5.58 -0.75 -6.06
CA VAL A 75 6.62 0.25 -5.79
C VAL A 75 6.38 0.94 -4.44
N ALA A 76 5.13 1.33 -4.18
CA ALA A 76 4.75 1.86 -2.88
C ALA A 76 5.06 0.88 -1.75
N PHE A 77 4.85 -0.43 -1.99
CA PHE A 77 5.06 -1.47 -1.00
C PHE A 77 6.54 -1.57 -0.61
N ILE A 78 7.43 -1.54 -1.60
CA ILE A 78 8.87 -1.50 -1.40
C ILE A 78 9.26 -0.25 -0.60
N ILE A 79 8.74 0.93 -0.96
CA ILE A 79 9.04 2.18 -0.24
C ILE A 79 8.63 2.07 1.23
N ILE A 80 7.46 1.53 1.53
CA ILE A 80 7.01 1.36 2.92
C ILE A 80 7.87 0.36 3.68
N ILE A 81 8.22 -0.79 3.08
CA ILE A 81 9.13 -1.76 3.73
C ILE A 81 10.48 -1.11 4.01
N SER A 82 11.05 -0.39 3.04
CA SER A 82 12.31 0.33 3.21
C SER A 82 12.22 1.36 4.35
N LEU A 83 11.13 2.12 4.42
CA LEU A 83 10.92 3.10 5.49
C LEU A 83 10.77 2.43 6.86
N ARG A 84 9.96 1.38 6.94
CA ARG A 84 9.57 0.73 8.19
C ARG A 84 10.67 -0.13 8.80
N ASP A 85 11.31 -0.96 7.98
CA ASP A 85 12.18 -2.04 8.44
C ASP A 85 13.68 -1.66 8.36
N TYR A 86 14.04 -0.67 7.56
CA TYR A 86 15.43 -0.24 7.39
C TYR A 86 15.68 1.20 7.85
N ILE A 87 14.93 2.18 7.32
CA ILE A 87 15.22 3.60 7.57
C ILE A 87 14.82 4.01 8.98
N LEU A 88 13.59 3.70 9.40
CA LEU A 88 13.08 4.12 10.70
C LEU A 88 13.91 3.54 11.87
N PRO A 89 14.24 2.24 11.92
CA PRO A 89 15.06 1.71 13.01
C PRO A 89 16.45 2.36 13.06
N VAL A 90 17.09 2.53 11.90
CA VAL A 90 18.42 3.16 11.77
C VAL A 90 18.41 4.62 12.26
N LEU A 91 17.39 5.41 11.89
CA LEU A 91 17.27 6.80 12.32
C LEU A 91 17.12 6.95 13.84
N PHE A 92 16.49 5.99 14.50
CA PHE A 92 16.29 5.99 15.95
C PHE A 92 17.36 5.19 16.72
N GLY A 93 18.40 4.69 16.03
CA GLY A 93 19.53 3.99 16.63
C GLY A 93 19.24 2.56 17.08
N PHE A 94 18.12 1.98 16.65
CA PHE A 94 17.78 0.58 16.87
C PHE A 94 18.40 -0.24 15.71
N ARG A 95 19.48 -0.99 16.00
CA ARG A 95 20.12 -1.92 15.06
C ARG A 95 19.50 -3.30 15.15
#